data_AF-A0A505IRL8-F1
#
_entry.id   AF-A0A505IRL8-F1
#
_cell.length_a   1.000
_cell.length_b   1.000
_cell.length_c   1.000
_cell.angle_alpha   90.00
_cell.angle_beta   90.00
_cell.angle_gamma   90.00
#
_symmetry.space_group_name_H-M   'P 1'
#
loop_
_entity.id
_entity.type
_entity.pdbx_description
1 polymer ?
#
loop_
_entity_poly.entity_id
_entity_poly.type
_entity_poly.pdbx_seq_one_letter_code
_entity_poly.pdbx_strand_id
1 'polypeptide(L)'
;MKQSKQLIFIDLFSGVGGFRMGMEKAGHKCVGFCEIDKYARQSYKAIFNTENEVEMLDITRISYDAIRGFGRVDVITGGFPCVRCVPN
;
A
#
# COMPACT_ATOMS: atom_id res chain seq x y z
N MET A 1 -11.97 -21.32 18.23
CA MET A 1 -11.17 -21.00 17.04
C MET A 1 -11.52 -19.58 16.62
N LYS A 2 -10.62 -18.61 16.80
CA LYS A 2 -10.90 -17.21 16.42
C LYS A 2 -10.91 -17.13 14.90
N GLN A 3 -12.04 -16.78 14.32
CA GLN A 3 -12.17 -16.51 12.90
C GLN A 3 -11.33 -15.27 12.58
N SER A 4 -10.13 -15.47 12.03
CA SER A 4 -9.26 -14.39 11.57
C SER A 4 -9.92 -13.79 10.33
N LYS A 5 -10.65 -12.70 10.52
CA LYS A 5 -11.32 -11.98 9.45
C LYS A 5 -10.27 -11.49 8.46
N GLN A 6 -10.44 -11.79 7.18
CA GLN A 6 -9.60 -11.20 6.14
C GLN A 6 -9.86 -9.70 6.11
N LEU A 7 -8.85 -8.91 6.47
CA LEU A 7 -8.90 -7.45 6.40
C LEU A 7 -8.51 -7.01 5.00
N ILE A 8 -9.23 -6.01 4.50
CA ILE A 8 -8.88 -5.31 3.26
C ILE A 8 -8.01 -4.12 3.64
N PHE A 9 -6.82 -4.03 3.05
CA PHE A 9 -5.89 -2.94 3.34
C PHE A 9 -5.38 -2.21 2.10
N ILE A 10 -4.99 -0.97 2.31
CA ILE A 10 -4.33 -0.11 1.33
C ILE A 10 -2.96 0.30 1.86
N ASP A 11 -1.95 0.30 1.01
CA ASP A 11 -0.55 0.57 1.39
C ASP A 11 -0.09 1.94 0.87
N LEU A 12 -0.08 2.97 1.72
CA LEU A 12 0.33 4.32 1.38
C LEU A 12 1.81 4.55 1.72
N PHE A 13 2.57 5.19 0.82
CA PHE A 13 4.03 5.27 0.95
C PHE A 13 4.64 3.87 1.04
N SER A 14 4.20 2.98 0.15
CA SER A 14 4.48 1.54 0.24
C SER A 14 5.96 1.18 0.06
N GLY A 15 6.75 2.07 -0.53
CA GLY A 15 8.13 1.82 -0.91
C GLY A 15 8.23 0.54 -1.74
N VAL A 16 9.10 -0.38 -1.29
CA VAL A 16 9.28 -1.70 -1.90
C VAL A 16 8.32 -2.78 -1.37
N GLY A 17 7.37 -2.43 -0.49
CA GLY A 17 6.28 -3.31 -0.05
C GLY A 17 6.53 -4.13 1.22
N GLY A 18 7.21 -3.54 2.19
CA GLY A 18 7.47 -4.17 3.49
C GLY A 18 6.19 -4.46 4.29
N PHE A 19 5.27 -3.49 4.39
CA PHE A 19 3.99 -3.67 5.08
C PHE A 19 3.11 -4.70 4.39
N ARG A 20 3.02 -4.60 3.06
CA ARG A 20 2.32 -5.60 2.25
C ARG A 20 2.76 -7.02 2.54
N MET A 21 4.06 -7.29 2.57
CA MET A 21 4.58 -8.63 2.84
C MET A 21 4.11 -9.17 4.20
N GLY A 22 4.08 -8.32 5.22
CA GLY A 22 3.57 -8.69 6.54
C GLY A 22 2.07 -8.96 6.55
N MET A 23 1.29 -8.10 5.87
CA MET A 23 -0.17 -8.22 5.77
C MET A 23 -0.59 -9.45 4.94
N GLU A 24 0.08 -9.73 3.83
CA GLU A 24 -0.16 -10.94 3.02
C GLU A 24 0.21 -12.21 3.81
N LYS A 25 1.32 -12.21 4.57
CA LYS A 25 1.67 -13.31 5.48
C LYS A 25 0.64 -13.51 6.59
N ALA A 26 -0.05 -12.45 7.02
CA ALA A 26 -1.16 -12.51 7.96
C ALA A 26 -2.50 -12.93 7.32
N GLY A 27 -2.55 -13.14 5.99
CA GLY A 27 -3.74 -13.56 5.26
C GLY A 27 -4.69 -12.41 4.88
N HIS A 28 -4.20 -11.16 4.88
CA HIS A 28 -4.96 -9.98 4.51
C HIS A 28 -4.79 -9.64 3.02
N LYS A 29 -5.74 -8.89 2.46
CA LYS A 29 -5.79 -8.59 1.02
C LYS A 29 -5.48 -7.12 0.75
N CYS A 30 -4.48 -6.88 -0.11
CA CYS A 30 -4.18 -5.55 -0.64
C CYS A 30 -5.20 -5.18 -1.73
N VAL A 31 -5.73 -3.95 -1.70
CA VAL A 31 -6.61 -3.43 -2.76
C VAL A 31 -6.01 -2.26 -3.53
N GLY A 32 -4.91 -1.69 -3.02
CA GLY A 32 -4.21 -0.62 -3.69
C GLY A 32 -2.96 -0.21 -2.93
N PHE A 33 -2.06 0.44 -3.64
CA PHE A 33 -0.84 0.98 -3.08
C PHE A 33 -0.55 2.36 -3.65
N CYS A 34 0.05 3.22 -2.84
CA CYS A 34 0.45 4.57 -3.24
C CYS A 34 1.94 4.75 -3.02
N GLU A 35 2.69 5.03 -4.07
CA GLU A 35 4.13 5.33 -3.96
C GLU A 35 4.54 6.34 -5.03
N ILE A 36 5.28 7.37 -4.62
CA ILE A 36 5.73 8.45 -5.51
C ILE A 36 7.05 8.12 -6.19
N ASP A 37 7.90 7.32 -5.54
CA ASP A 37 9.18 6.91 -6.10
C ASP A 37 9.02 5.85 -7.20
N LYS A 38 9.53 6.16 -8.39
CA LYS A 38 9.43 5.30 -9.56
C LYS A 38 10.18 3.98 -9.40
N TYR A 39 11.35 4.00 -8.77
CA TYR A 39 12.19 2.81 -8.61
C TYR A 39 11.58 1.87 -7.57
N ALA A 40 11.11 2.41 -6.46
CA ALA A 40 10.40 1.66 -5.43
C ALA A 40 9.15 0.97 -6.00
N ARG A 41 8.34 1.69 -6.82
CA ARG A 41 7.20 1.08 -7.54
C ARG A 41 7.60 -0.03 -8.49
N GLN A 42 8.69 0.15 -9.25
CA GLN A 42 9.16 -0.90 -10.16
C GLN A 42 9.55 -2.16 -9.39
N SER A 43 10.29 -2.02 -8.29
CA SER A 43 10.61 -3.15 -7.41
C SER A 43 9.35 -3.76 -6.81
N TYR A 44 8.42 -2.95 -6.33
CA TYR A 44 7.14 -3.40 -5.77
C TYR A 44 6.35 -4.25 -6.75
N LYS A 45 6.16 -3.78 -8.00
CA LYS A 45 5.45 -4.52 -9.06
C LYS A 45 6.20 -5.76 -9.55
N ALA A 46 7.53 -5.79 -9.41
CA ALA A 46 8.32 -6.98 -9.72
C ALA A 46 8.19 -8.06 -8.63
N ILE A 47 7.98 -7.64 -7.38
CA ILE A 47 7.86 -8.55 -6.22
C ILE A 47 6.42 -9.02 -6.03
N PHE A 48 5.43 -8.15 -6.27
CA PHE A 48 4.01 -8.39 -6.01
C PHE A 48 3.19 -8.33 -7.30
N ASN A 49 2.19 -9.22 -7.43
CA ASN A 49 1.29 -9.20 -8.58
C ASN A 49 0.21 -8.11 -8.42
N THR A 50 0.46 -6.92 -8.97
CA THR A 50 -0.41 -5.75 -8.81
C THR A 50 -1.45 -5.56 -9.93
N GLU A 51 -1.65 -6.55 -10.81
CA GLU A 51 -2.50 -6.41 -12.00
C GLU A 51 -3.97 -6.07 -11.70
N ASN A 52 -4.48 -6.47 -10.53
CA ASN A 52 -5.87 -6.24 -10.12
C ASN A 52 -5.99 -5.19 -9.00
N GLU A 53 -4.96 -4.38 -8.83
CA GLU A 53 -4.88 -3.40 -7.75
C GLU A 53 -4.80 -1.99 -8.30
N VAL A 54 -5.20 -1.04 -7.47
CA VAL A 54 -5.12 0.35 -7.87
C VAL A 54 -3.77 0.92 -7.47
N GLU A 55 -3.00 1.29 -8.49
CA GLU A 55 -1.77 2.05 -8.34
C GLU A 55 -2.10 3.53 -8.20
N MET A 56 -1.60 4.12 -7.11
CA MET A 56 -1.70 5.54 -6.83
C MET A 56 -0.28 6.14 -6.84
N LEU A 57 -0.13 7.25 -7.54
CA LEU A 57 1.17 7.93 -7.65
C LEU A 57 1.31 9.04 -6.60
N ASP A 58 0.21 9.71 -6.30
CA ASP A 58 0.15 10.84 -5.40
C ASP A 58 -1.17 10.82 -4.64
N ILE A 59 -1.07 10.64 -3.32
CA ILE A 59 -2.20 10.60 -2.39
C ILE A 59 -2.98 11.93 -2.37
N THR A 60 -2.33 13.05 -2.70
CA THR A 60 -2.96 14.39 -2.72
C THR A 60 -3.84 14.62 -3.94
N ARG A 61 -3.67 13.81 -5.00
CA ARG A 61 -4.44 13.89 -6.25
C ARG A 61 -5.60 12.91 -6.31
N ILE A 62 -5.79 12.12 -5.25
CA ILE A 62 -6.89 11.15 -5.19
C ILE A 62 -8.19 11.88 -4.86
N SER A 63 -9.17 11.78 -5.76
CA SER A 63 -10.50 12.32 -5.52
C SER A 63 -11.27 11.46 -4.52
N TYR A 64 -12.20 12.08 -3.79
CA TYR A 64 -13.10 11.37 -2.87
C TYR A 64 -13.88 10.24 -3.56
N ASP A 65 -14.21 10.40 -4.85
CA ASP A 65 -14.90 9.36 -5.64
C ASP A 65 -14.00 8.16 -5.92
N ALA A 66 -12.71 8.38 -6.17
CA ALA A 66 -11.75 7.29 -6.30
C ALA A 66 -11.61 6.52 -4.98
N ILE A 67 -11.60 7.22 -3.84
CA ILE A 67 -11.57 6.60 -2.50
C ILE A 67 -12.82 5.74 -2.26
N ARG A 68 -14.00 6.26 -2.63
CA ARG A 68 -15.26 5.50 -2.54
C ARG A 68 -15.31 4.31 -3.50
N GLY A 69 -14.62 4.41 -4.63
CA GLY A 69 -14.46 3.32 -5.61
C GLY A 69 -13.72 2.10 -5.06
N PHE A 70 -12.83 2.26 -4.07
CA PHE A 70 -12.17 1.13 -3.38
C PHE A 70 -13.13 0.28 -2.55
N GLY A 71 -14.33 0.80 -2.26
CA GLY A 71 -15.30 0.13 -1.39
C GLY A 71 -14.84 0.16 0.06
N ARG A 72 -14.80 -1.01 0.70
CA ARG A 72 -14.47 -1.14 2.13
C ARG A 72 -12.97 -1.36 2.32
N VAL A 73 -12.33 -0.42 2.99
CA VAL A 73 -10.96 -0.55 3.49
C VAL A 73 -11.02 -0.68 5.01
N ASP A 74 -10.47 -1.77 5.55
CA ASP A 74 -10.43 -2.01 7.01
C ASP A 74 -9.13 -1.49 7.63
N VAL A 75 -8.02 -1.44 6.87
CA VAL A 75 -6.69 -1.02 7.37
C VAL A 75 -6.00 -0.12 6.35
N ILE A 76 -5.37 0.94 6.83
CA ILE A 76 -4.45 1.77 6.04
C ILE A 76 -3.07 1.56 6.62
N THR A 77 -2.15 1.03 5.81
CA THR A 77 -0.74 0.92 6.18
C THR A 77 0.04 2.05 5.53
N GLY A 78 1.07 2.53 6.20
CA GLY A 78 2.01 3.45 5.58
C GLY A 78 3.17 3.82 6.47
N GLY A 79 4.35 3.91 5.86
CA GLY A 79 5.58 4.29 6.53
C GLY A 79 6.07 5.62 5.98
N PHE A 80 5.82 6.70 6.70
CA PHE A 80 6.40 7.99 6.33
C PHE A 80 7.92 7.95 6.59
N PRO A 81 8.77 8.42 5.65
CA PRO A 81 10.22 8.41 5.85
C PRO A 81 10.60 9.23 7.09
N CYS A 82 11.44 8.64 7.94
CA CYS A 82 11.81 9.12 9.27
C CYS A 82 12.80 10.31 9.28
N VAL A 83 12.74 11.22 8.28
CA VAL A 83 13.80 12.20 7.96
C VAL A 83 14.57 12.80 9.15
N ARG A 84 15.74 12.20 9.45
CA ARG A 84 17.04 12.88 9.58
C ARG A 84 18.18 11.84 9.54
N CYS A 85 19.03 11.91 8.50
CA CYS A 85 20.49 11.62 8.48
C CYS A 85 20.98 11.46 7.04
N VAL A 86 21.00 12.56 6.29
CA VAL A 86 22.06 12.77 5.28
C VAL A 86 22.96 13.84 5.91
N PRO A 87 24.24 13.56 6.23
CA PRO A 87 25.17 14.64 6.54
C PRO A 87 25.34 15.46 5.26
N ASN A 88 25.22 16.79 5.37
CA ASN A 88 25.71 17.73 4.36
C ASN A 88 27.18 17.46 4.06
#